data_AF-A0A8H5M8X6-F1
#
_entry.id   AF-A0A8H5M8X6-F1
#
_cell.length_a   1.000
_cell.length_b   1.000
_cell.length_c   1.000
_cell.angle_alpha   90.00
_cell.angle_beta   90.00
_cell.angle_gamma   90.00
#
_symmetry.space_group_name_H-M   'P 1'
#
loop_
_entity.id
_entity.type
_entity.pdbx_description
1 polymer ?
#
loop_
_entity_poly.entity_id
_entity_poly.type
_entity_poly.pdbx_seq_one_letter_code
_entity_poly.pdbx_strand_id
1 'polypeptide(L)'
;MHDSWDFKMRLSTSFLLAAFSLTSAAVLRRETTTPDVHLAVQPRCGSLSGAVADVNAGLRPLNTYKTIVSFGDAYSDGGVQDGSSLKPPVMNYPDPKAGGRMSNGPIWVENLAKSVGATLKDYAASGAVVDSSQYPGTNLDRVNDFSAQANLFIGQGVKYDPDTTLYTVFFGINDFEEGGDLNMVAQNIAYRLVVLSSSPAFARNVLVVDNYGRGTNTSAGEAFKQQVFSALKSLHTLLGMNIGYVDLSM
;
A
#
# COMPACT_ATOMS: atom_id res chain seq x y z
N MET A 1 -60.02 -84.37 20.19
CA MET A 1 -59.67 -84.60 18.77
C MET A 1 -58.52 -83.65 18.48
N HIS A 2 -57.29 -84.17 18.41
CA HIS A 2 -56.43 -84.17 17.21
C HIS A 2 -56.21 -82.76 16.64
N ASP A 3 -55.03 -82.23 16.33
CA ASP A 3 -53.63 -82.68 16.33
C ASP A 3 -52.81 -81.48 15.79
N SER A 4 -51.56 -81.33 16.24
CA SER A 4 -50.38 -80.84 15.46
C SER A 4 -50.35 -79.35 14.97
N TRP A 5 -49.24 -78.61 14.97
CA TRP A 5 -47.82 -78.94 14.83
C TRP A 5 -46.87 -77.98 15.59
N ASP A 6 -45.72 -78.52 16.00
CA ASP A 6 -44.49 -77.81 16.39
C ASP A 6 -43.84 -77.04 15.22
N PHE A 7 -43.14 -75.93 15.49
CA PHE A 7 -41.67 -75.84 15.38
C PHE A 7 -41.15 -74.40 15.62
N LYS A 8 -39.97 -74.33 16.28
CA LYS A 8 -39.27 -73.17 16.84
C LYS A 8 -38.67 -72.23 15.80
N MET A 9 -38.56 -70.94 16.11
CA MET A 9 -37.31 -70.19 15.88
C MET A 9 -37.14 -69.01 16.85
N ARG A 10 -35.89 -68.79 17.27
CA ARG A 10 -35.42 -67.97 18.40
C ARG A 10 -35.13 -66.50 18.02
N LEU A 11 -35.15 -65.67 19.06
CA LEU A 11 -34.33 -64.47 19.35
C LEU A 11 -34.08 -63.44 18.23
N SER A 12 -34.41 -62.18 18.49
CA SER A 12 -33.43 -61.22 19.02
C SER A 12 -34.06 -59.84 19.22
N THR A 13 -34.10 -59.36 20.46
CA THR A 13 -34.44 -57.97 20.83
C THR A 13 -33.21 -57.09 20.61
N SER A 14 -33.21 -56.28 19.56
CA SER A 14 -32.21 -55.22 19.36
C SER A 14 -32.67 -53.94 20.06
N PHE A 15 -32.01 -53.60 21.16
CA PHE A 15 -32.06 -52.27 21.79
C PHE A 15 -31.27 -51.27 20.92
N LEU A 16 -31.95 -50.24 20.41
CA LEU A 16 -31.30 -49.09 19.77
C LEU A 16 -30.89 -48.10 20.88
N LEU A 17 -29.59 -48.06 21.22
CA LEU A 17 -29.00 -46.93 21.96
C LEU A 17 -28.82 -45.75 20.99
N ALA A 18 -29.59 -44.68 21.20
CA ALA A 18 -29.32 -43.39 20.57
C ALA A 18 -28.14 -42.72 21.31
N ALA A 19 -26.97 -42.67 20.67
CA ALA A 19 -25.84 -41.91 21.15
C ALA A 19 -26.07 -40.42 20.85
N PHE A 20 -26.27 -39.61 21.90
CA PHE A 20 -26.23 -38.15 21.79
C PHE A 20 -24.76 -37.72 21.64
N SER A 21 -24.36 -37.32 20.43
CA SER A 21 -23.09 -36.65 20.20
C SER A 21 -23.20 -35.19 20.67
N LEU A 22 -22.57 -34.87 21.80
CA LEU A 22 -22.27 -33.50 22.16
C LEU A 22 -21.16 -32.99 21.23
N THR A 23 -21.54 -32.40 20.10
CA THR A 23 -20.61 -31.62 19.29
C THR A 23 -20.29 -30.34 20.04
N SER A 24 -19.19 -30.33 20.80
CA SER A 24 -18.53 -29.09 21.16
C SER A 24 -18.04 -28.45 19.87
N ALA A 25 -18.80 -27.47 19.36
CA ALA A 25 -18.29 -26.55 18.36
C ALA A 25 -17.14 -25.79 19.03
N ALA A 26 -15.91 -26.23 18.77
CA ALA A 26 -14.75 -25.40 19.02
C ALA A 26 -14.96 -24.14 18.19
N VAL A 27 -15.35 -23.05 18.85
CA VAL A 27 -15.18 -21.72 18.28
C VAL A 27 -13.68 -21.60 18.09
N LEU A 28 -13.22 -21.84 16.86
CA LEU A 28 -11.88 -21.47 16.44
C LEU A 28 -11.79 -19.97 16.74
N ARG A 29 -11.10 -19.66 17.83
CA ARG A 29 -10.70 -18.30 18.14
C ARG A 29 -9.90 -17.89 16.91
N ARG A 30 -10.48 -17.03 16.08
CA ARG A 30 -9.76 -16.38 14.98
C ARG A 30 -8.56 -15.75 15.66
N GLU A 31 -7.38 -16.32 15.46
CA GLU A 31 -6.16 -15.67 15.87
C GLU A 31 -6.22 -14.29 15.24
N THR A 32 -6.29 -13.27 16.08
CA THR A 32 -5.91 -11.91 15.71
C THR A 32 -4.40 -11.86 15.55
N THR A 33 -3.85 -12.71 14.69
CA THR A 33 -2.63 -12.41 13.99
C THR A 33 -3.02 -11.35 12.98
N THR A 34 -2.64 -10.11 13.26
CA THR A 34 -2.48 -9.09 12.22
C THR A 34 -1.86 -9.79 11.00
N PRO A 35 -2.44 -9.70 9.79
CA PRO A 35 -1.78 -10.26 8.62
C PRO A 35 -0.40 -9.62 8.56
N ASP A 36 0.62 -10.41 8.91
CA ASP A 36 1.96 -9.89 9.08
C ASP A 36 2.43 -9.50 7.68
N VAL A 37 2.82 -8.23 7.53
CA VAL A 37 3.35 -7.74 6.27
C VAL A 37 4.64 -8.50 6.04
N HIS A 38 4.63 -9.43 5.08
CA HIS A 38 5.78 -10.23 4.71
C HIS A 38 6.26 -9.84 3.32
N LEU A 39 7.52 -10.14 3.05
CA LEU A 39 8.11 -9.89 1.74
C LEU A 39 7.47 -10.82 0.71
N ALA A 40 6.84 -10.23 -0.31
CA ALA A 40 6.34 -10.98 -1.47
C ALA A 40 7.48 -11.41 -2.40
N VAL A 41 8.54 -10.62 -2.46
CA VAL A 41 9.75 -10.85 -3.27
C VAL A 41 10.96 -10.50 -2.41
N GLN A 42 12.06 -11.24 -2.56
CA GLN A 42 13.31 -10.91 -1.87
C GLN A 42 13.86 -9.57 -2.41
N PRO A 43 14.14 -8.59 -1.53
CA PRO A 43 14.66 -7.30 -1.96
C PRO A 43 16.08 -7.42 -2.51
N ARG A 44 16.39 -6.59 -3.51
CA ARG A 44 17.76 -6.36 -3.99
C ARG A 44 18.41 -5.30 -3.10
N CYS A 45 18.77 -5.70 -1.88
CA CYS A 45 19.35 -4.78 -0.89
C CYS A 45 20.66 -4.15 -1.35
N GLY A 46 20.86 -2.87 -1.03
CA GLY A 46 22.11 -2.14 -1.26
C GLY A 46 22.32 -0.99 -0.29
N SER A 47 23.22 -0.08 -0.65
CA SER A 47 23.41 1.20 0.04
C SER A 47 22.82 2.33 -0.78
N LEU A 48 22.45 3.46 -0.15
CA LEU A 48 21.99 4.67 -0.86
C LEU A 48 23.16 5.38 -1.56
N SER A 49 23.84 4.66 -2.45
CA SER A 49 24.98 5.09 -3.25
C SER A 49 25.21 4.13 -4.40
N GLY A 50 25.62 4.64 -5.56
CA GLY A 50 25.88 3.81 -6.73
C GLY A 50 24.60 3.44 -7.49
N ALA A 51 24.51 2.19 -7.92
CA ALA A 51 23.36 1.67 -8.66
C ALA A 51 22.11 1.58 -7.77
N VAL A 52 20.94 1.66 -8.41
CA VAL A 52 19.64 1.51 -7.75
C VAL A 52 19.57 0.16 -7.01
N ALA A 53 19.08 0.20 -5.78
CA ALA A 53 18.87 -0.94 -4.91
C ALA A 53 17.75 -0.64 -3.90
N ASP A 54 17.19 -1.68 -3.29
CA ASP A 54 16.31 -1.51 -2.14
C ASP A 54 17.15 -1.06 -0.94
N VAL A 55 16.77 0.03 -0.30
CA VAL A 55 17.57 0.63 0.79
C VAL A 55 16.73 1.09 1.96
N ASN A 56 17.33 1.00 3.14
CA ASN A 56 16.93 1.76 4.32
C ASN A 56 18.13 2.60 4.78
N ALA A 57 18.04 3.91 4.60
CA ALA A 57 19.00 4.92 5.04
C ALA A 57 18.37 5.80 6.14
N GLY A 58 18.24 5.23 7.34
CA GLY A 58 17.83 5.94 8.56
C GLY A 58 16.36 5.79 8.95
N LEU A 59 15.53 5.10 8.16
CA LEU A 59 14.16 4.79 8.58
C LEU A 59 14.19 3.86 9.81
N ARG A 60 13.43 4.26 10.82
CA ARG A 60 13.24 3.53 12.07
C ARG A 60 12.32 2.33 11.88
N PRO A 61 12.29 1.36 12.82
CA PRO A 61 11.34 0.25 12.78
C PRO A 61 9.90 0.75 12.58
N LEU A 62 9.14 0.06 11.73
CA LEU A 62 7.83 0.54 11.25
C LEU A 62 6.86 0.88 12.41
N ASN A 63 6.92 0.16 13.53
CA ASN A 63 6.09 0.38 14.72
C ASN A 63 6.33 1.73 15.45
N THR A 64 7.39 2.44 15.06
CA THR A 64 7.71 3.78 15.55
C THR A 64 6.76 4.82 14.95
N TYR A 65 6.28 4.60 13.72
CA TYR A 65 5.43 5.56 13.04
C TYR A 65 3.99 5.44 13.52
N LYS A 66 3.39 6.58 13.89
CA LYS A 66 2.00 6.70 14.35
C LYS A 66 1.09 7.26 13.28
N THR A 67 1.67 7.95 12.29
CA THR A 67 0.98 8.47 11.13
C THR A 67 1.72 8.05 9.87
N ILE A 68 0.98 7.61 8.86
CA ILE A 68 1.48 7.42 7.49
C ILE A 68 0.75 8.42 6.60
N VAL A 69 1.48 9.29 5.92
CA VAL A 69 0.95 10.23 4.92
C VAL A 69 1.31 9.70 3.55
N SER A 70 0.32 9.38 2.72
CA SER A 70 0.52 8.73 1.42
C SER A 70 0.22 9.66 0.27
N PHE A 71 1.17 9.77 -0.64
CA PHE A 71 1.04 10.42 -1.94
C PHE A 71 1.31 9.39 -3.04
N GLY A 72 0.54 9.46 -4.12
CA GLY A 72 0.71 8.52 -5.21
C GLY A 72 -0.46 8.50 -6.18
N ASP A 73 -0.56 7.39 -6.87
CA ASP A 73 -1.59 7.15 -7.87
C ASP A 73 -2.59 6.04 -7.46
N ALA A 74 -3.19 5.37 -8.45
CA ALA A 74 -4.13 4.26 -8.27
C ALA A 74 -3.59 3.11 -7.41
N TYR A 75 -2.27 2.90 -7.34
CA TYR A 75 -1.67 1.86 -6.50
C TYR A 75 -1.71 2.22 -5.01
N SER A 76 -1.88 3.49 -4.69
CA SER A 76 -1.92 4.02 -3.32
C SER A 76 -3.24 4.73 -2.97
N ASP A 77 -4.18 4.88 -3.91
CA ASP A 77 -5.46 5.57 -3.73
C ASP A 77 -6.52 4.67 -3.04
N GLY A 78 -6.85 5.05 -1.81
CA GLY A 78 -7.89 4.45 -0.96
C GLY A 78 -9.32 4.85 -1.35
N GLY A 79 -9.53 5.69 -2.35
CA GLY A 79 -10.83 6.19 -2.79
C GLY A 79 -11.33 7.44 -2.06
N VAL A 80 -10.50 8.02 -1.16
CA VAL A 80 -10.70 9.33 -0.53
C VAL A 80 -9.34 10.02 -0.45
N GLN A 81 -9.21 11.19 -1.05
CA GLN A 81 -7.92 11.78 -1.46
C GLN A 81 -7.58 13.08 -0.69
N ASP A 82 -8.20 13.29 0.48
CA ASP A 82 -8.11 14.52 1.27
C ASP A 82 -7.48 14.31 2.65
N GLY A 83 -6.93 13.13 2.93
CA GLY A 83 -6.35 12.77 4.22
C GLY A 83 -7.37 12.43 5.30
N SER A 84 -8.68 12.43 5.00
CA SER A 84 -9.71 11.96 5.94
C SER A 84 -9.78 10.43 5.99
N SER A 85 -10.65 9.89 6.84
CA SER A 85 -10.78 8.44 7.00
C SER A 85 -11.34 7.78 5.74
N LEU A 86 -10.65 6.75 5.26
CA LEU A 86 -11.10 5.95 4.13
C LEU A 86 -12.42 5.23 4.46
N LYS A 87 -13.25 5.05 3.43
CA LYS A 87 -14.40 4.14 3.52
C LYS A 87 -13.94 2.70 3.73
N PRO A 88 -14.77 1.81 4.31
CA PRO A 88 -14.45 0.39 4.40
C PRO A 88 -14.12 -0.20 3.01
N PRO A 89 -13.09 -1.06 2.88
CA PRO A 89 -12.72 -1.70 1.62
C PRO A 89 -13.66 -2.87 1.34
N VAL A 90 -14.92 -2.56 1.04
CA VAL A 90 -15.97 -3.52 0.73
C VAL A 90 -16.37 -3.37 -0.73
N MET A 91 -16.42 -4.49 -1.45
CA MET A 91 -16.95 -4.54 -2.82
C MET A 91 -18.47 -4.45 -2.81
N ASN A 92 -19.03 -3.62 -3.69
CA ASN A 92 -20.47 -3.50 -3.92
C ASN A 92 -20.77 -3.90 -5.37
N TYR A 93 -21.19 -5.14 -5.58
CA TYR A 93 -21.48 -5.68 -6.91
C TYR A 93 -22.49 -4.80 -7.67
N PRO A 94 -22.30 -4.53 -8.98
CA PRO A 94 -21.32 -5.13 -9.90
C PRO A 94 -19.93 -4.47 -9.93
N ASP A 95 -19.67 -3.45 -9.10
CA ASP A 95 -18.36 -2.81 -9.08
C ASP A 95 -17.32 -3.76 -8.48
N PRO A 96 -16.26 -4.15 -9.25
CA PRO A 96 -15.19 -4.99 -8.73
C PRO A 96 -14.28 -4.26 -7.74
N LYS A 97 -14.42 -2.94 -7.59
CA LYS A 97 -13.62 -2.11 -6.70
C LYS A 97 -14.16 -2.14 -5.27
N ALA A 98 -13.25 -2.31 -4.33
CA ALA A 98 -13.57 -2.26 -2.90
C ALA A 98 -13.49 -0.82 -2.41
N GLY A 99 -14.59 -0.23 -1.93
CA GLY A 99 -14.57 1.07 -1.26
C GLY A 99 -13.93 2.24 -2.05
N GLY A 100 -13.85 2.14 -3.38
CA GLY A 100 -13.21 3.13 -4.26
C GLY A 100 -11.76 2.84 -4.66
N ARG A 101 -11.10 1.81 -4.10
CA ARG A 101 -9.73 1.43 -4.47
C ARG A 101 -9.72 0.86 -5.89
N MET A 102 -8.62 1.03 -6.62
CA MET A 102 -8.34 0.29 -7.86
C MET A 102 -7.89 -1.17 -7.55
N SER A 103 -8.62 -1.83 -6.65
CA SER A 103 -8.37 -3.17 -6.13
C SER A 103 -9.67 -3.77 -5.59
N ASN A 104 -9.73 -5.09 -5.46
CA ASN A 104 -10.85 -5.81 -4.83
C ASN A 104 -10.73 -5.89 -3.29
N GLY A 105 -9.77 -5.18 -2.70
CA GLY A 105 -9.54 -5.12 -1.26
C GLY A 105 -8.64 -3.96 -0.86
N PRO A 106 -8.10 -3.97 0.37
CA PRO A 106 -7.17 -2.95 0.84
C PRO A 106 -5.90 -2.88 -0.01
N ILE A 107 -5.40 -1.68 -0.26
CA ILE A 107 -4.13 -1.43 -0.95
C ILE A 107 -2.93 -1.55 0.02
N TRP A 108 -1.71 -1.54 -0.52
CA TRP A 108 -0.49 -1.81 0.25
C TRP A 108 -0.31 -0.87 1.46
N VAL A 109 -0.59 0.43 1.29
CA VAL A 109 -0.40 1.43 2.35
C VAL A 109 -1.44 1.29 3.47
N GLU A 110 -2.64 0.79 3.17
CA GLU A 110 -3.62 0.42 4.20
C GLU A 110 -3.13 -0.75 5.05
N ASN A 111 -2.54 -1.77 4.40
CA ASN A 111 -1.98 -2.92 5.09
C ASN A 111 -0.74 -2.53 5.93
N LEU A 112 0.09 -1.63 5.41
CA LEU A 112 1.24 -1.07 6.12
C LEU A 112 0.80 -0.31 7.37
N ALA A 113 -0.20 0.58 7.27
CA ALA A 113 -0.71 1.32 8.41
C ALA A 113 -1.35 0.39 9.45
N LYS A 114 -2.15 -0.57 8.99
CA LYS A 114 -2.84 -1.54 9.85
C LYS A 114 -1.88 -2.43 10.64
N SER A 115 -0.77 -2.87 10.04
CA SER A 115 0.17 -3.78 10.71
C SER A 115 0.85 -3.16 11.93
N VAL A 116 0.96 -1.83 11.96
CA VAL A 116 1.58 -1.08 13.08
C VAL A 116 0.60 -0.20 13.85
N GLY A 117 -0.68 -0.24 13.52
CA GLY A 117 -1.71 0.59 14.15
C GLY A 117 -1.52 2.09 13.91
N ALA A 118 -0.91 2.48 12.79
CA ALA A 118 -0.74 3.88 12.41
C ALA A 118 -2.04 4.44 11.79
N THR A 119 -2.24 5.75 11.93
CA THR A 119 -3.28 6.47 11.21
C THR A 119 -2.81 6.73 9.78
N LEU A 120 -3.56 6.25 8.80
CA LEU A 120 -3.33 6.58 7.39
C LEU A 120 -3.98 7.93 7.04
N LYS A 121 -3.21 8.77 6.35
CA LYS A 121 -3.62 10.04 5.73
C LYS A 121 -3.36 9.92 4.24
N ASP A 122 -4.40 9.57 3.50
CA ASP A 122 -4.30 9.25 2.09
C ASP A 122 -4.64 10.47 1.22
N TYR A 123 -3.70 10.83 0.35
CA TYR A 123 -3.85 11.89 -0.66
C TYR A 123 -3.64 11.34 -2.07
N ALA A 124 -3.31 10.05 -2.23
CA ALA A 124 -3.06 9.46 -3.53
C ALA A 124 -4.33 9.52 -4.39
N ALA A 125 -4.15 9.71 -5.70
CA ALA A 125 -5.27 9.88 -6.62
C ALA A 125 -5.08 9.03 -7.87
N SER A 126 -6.09 8.22 -8.21
CA SER A 126 -6.06 7.37 -9.39
C SER A 126 -5.80 8.16 -10.66
N GLY A 127 -4.80 7.73 -11.44
CA GLY A 127 -4.34 8.40 -12.67
C GLY A 127 -3.32 9.53 -12.45
N ALA A 128 -2.89 9.77 -11.20
CA ALA A 128 -2.00 10.89 -10.91
C ALA A 128 -0.62 10.72 -11.54
N VAL A 129 -0.22 11.75 -12.28
CA VAL A 129 1.16 12.00 -12.70
C VAL A 129 1.87 12.83 -11.62
N VAL A 130 3.18 13.03 -11.77
CA VAL A 130 3.94 13.89 -10.84
C VAL A 130 3.60 15.37 -11.04
N ASP A 131 3.47 15.81 -12.28
CA ASP A 131 3.14 17.19 -12.64
C ASP A 131 2.35 17.21 -13.95
N SER A 132 1.06 17.58 -13.84
CA SER A 132 0.13 17.62 -14.97
C SER A 132 0.51 18.65 -16.04
N SER A 133 1.31 19.67 -15.70
CA SER A 133 1.77 20.68 -16.67
C SER A 133 2.69 20.10 -17.75
N GLN A 134 3.26 18.91 -17.53
CA GLN A 134 4.05 18.20 -18.53
C GLN A 134 3.21 17.62 -19.68
N TYR A 135 1.88 17.56 -19.53
CA TYR A 135 0.97 16.88 -20.46
C TYR A 135 -0.08 17.84 -21.04
N PRO A 136 0.33 18.93 -21.73
CA PRO A 136 -0.62 19.86 -22.32
C PRO A 136 -1.44 19.16 -23.40
N GLY A 137 -2.75 19.06 -23.19
CA GLY A 137 -3.68 18.40 -24.12
C GLY A 137 -4.19 17.04 -23.66
N THR A 138 -3.63 16.45 -22.61
CA THR A 138 -4.23 15.32 -21.89
C THR A 138 -5.23 15.86 -20.86
N ASN A 139 -6.44 15.30 -20.80
CA ASN A 139 -7.44 15.73 -19.83
C ASN A 139 -7.12 15.14 -18.44
N LEU A 140 -6.27 15.85 -17.70
CA LEU A 140 -5.91 15.53 -16.31
C LEU A 140 -6.60 16.46 -15.30
N ASP A 141 -7.52 17.33 -15.74
CA ASP A 141 -8.13 18.43 -14.96
C ASP A 141 -8.85 17.97 -13.67
N ARG A 142 -9.13 16.67 -13.53
CA ARG A 142 -9.81 16.08 -12.38
C ARG A 142 -8.94 15.14 -11.56
N VAL A 143 -7.67 15.03 -11.90
CA VAL A 143 -6.71 14.15 -11.23
C VAL A 143 -5.76 15.04 -10.43
N ASN A 144 -5.72 14.82 -9.12
CA ASN A 144 -4.73 15.50 -8.29
C ASN A 144 -3.35 14.91 -8.57
N ASP A 145 -2.52 15.61 -9.34
CA ASP A 145 -1.10 15.28 -9.49
C ASP A 145 -0.34 15.41 -8.16
N PHE A 146 0.92 14.97 -8.10
CA PHE A 146 1.69 15.05 -6.85
C PHE A 146 1.76 16.49 -6.30
N SER A 147 1.86 17.49 -7.18
CA SER A 147 1.87 18.90 -6.77
C SER A 147 0.56 19.30 -6.08
N ALA A 148 -0.59 18.95 -6.64
CA ALA A 148 -1.90 19.20 -6.04
C ALA A 148 -2.09 18.44 -4.72
N GLN A 149 -1.68 17.18 -4.65
CA GLN A 149 -1.77 16.37 -3.42
C GLN A 149 -0.91 16.97 -2.29
N ALA A 150 0.35 17.32 -2.58
CA ALA A 150 1.25 17.92 -1.59
C ALA A 150 0.76 19.31 -1.15
N ASN A 151 0.24 20.12 -2.08
CA ASN A 151 -0.32 21.44 -1.76
C ASN A 151 -1.58 21.34 -0.91
N LEU A 152 -2.45 20.36 -1.16
CA LEU A 152 -3.62 20.11 -0.32
C LEU A 152 -3.20 19.76 1.11
N PHE A 153 -2.29 18.80 1.27
CA PHE A 153 -1.74 18.41 2.57
C PHE A 153 -1.13 19.60 3.33
N ILE A 154 -0.26 20.38 2.67
CA ILE A 154 0.37 21.56 3.27
C ILE A 154 -0.68 22.63 3.60
N GLY A 155 -1.63 22.88 2.70
CA GLY A 155 -2.67 23.90 2.82
C GLY A 155 -3.67 23.63 3.94
N GLN A 156 -3.86 22.38 4.34
CA GLN A 156 -4.66 22.02 5.52
C GLN A 156 -4.03 22.47 6.84
N GLY A 157 -2.73 22.78 6.86
CA GLY A 157 -2.04 23.33 8.03
C GLY A 157 -1.94 22.38 9.22
N VAL A 158 -2.25 21.09 9.04
CA VAL A 158 -2.14 20.08 10.09
C VAL A 158 -0.67 19.78 10.34
N LYS A 159 -0.24 19.91 11.60
CA LYS A 159 1.12 19.59 12.02
C LYS A 159 1.17 18.17 12.55
N TYR A 160 1.94 17.32 11.88
CA TYR A 160 2.28 15.99 12.37
C TYR A 160 3.66 16.03 13.04
N ASP A 161 3.87 15.14 13.99
CA ASP A 161 5.20 14.97 14.59
C ASP A 161 6.15 14.37 13.53
N PRO A 162 7.18 15.11 13.08
CA PRO A 162 8.06 14.67 12.01
C PRO A 162 8.87 13.43 12.37
N ASP A 163 9.06 13.13 13.65
CA ASP A 163 9.77 11.93 14.06
C ASP A 163 8.85 10.71 13.88
N THR A 164 7.58 10.80 14.30
CA THR A 164 6.64 9.66 14.25
C THR A 164 5.75 9.62 13.01
N THR A 165 6.06 10.40 11.98
CA THR A 165 5.34 10.40 10.69
C THR A 165 6.22 9.82 9.58
N LEU A 166 5.67 8.86 8.85
CA LEU A 166 6.24 8.32 7.62
C LEU A 166 5.47 8.87 6.43
N TYR A 167 6.20 9.41 5.45
CA TYR A 167 5.64 9.85 4.18
C TYR A 167 5.91 8.78 3.12
N THR A 168 4.90 8.29 2.43
CA THR A 168 5.04 7.34 1.32
C THR A 168 4.79 8.06 0.00
N VAL A 169 5.65 7.82 -0.98
CA VAL A 169 5.55 8.40 -2.33
C VAL A 169 5.66 7.29 -3.36
N PHE A 170 4.63 7.13 -4.19
CA PHE A 170 4.62 6.13 -5.26
C PHE A 170 4.05 6.72 -6.56
N PHE A 171 4.94 7.10 -7.48
CA PHE A 171 4.63 7.78 -8.74
C PHE A 171 5.53 7.27 -9.88
N GLY A 172 5.30 7.78 -11.09
CA GLY A 172 6.09 7.48 -12.29
C GLY A 172 5.39 6.52 -13.26
N ILE A 173 4.36 5.79 -12.81
CA ILE A 173 3.62 4.84 -13.64
C ILE A 173 2.82 5.56 -14.73
N ASN A 174 1.93 6.46 -14.34
CA ASN A 174 1.14 7.23 -15.30
C ASN A 174 2.04 8.15 -16.13
N ASP A 175 3.13 8.68 -15.55
CA ASP A 175 4.06 9.54 -16.27
C ASP A 175 4.75 8.81 -17.43
N PHE A 176 5.11 7.54 -17.22
CA PHE A 176 5.65 6.65 -18.25
C PHE A 176 4.60 6.28 -19.31
N GLU A 177 3.38 5.93 -18.88
CA GLU A 177 2.29 5.54 -19.79
C GLU A 177 1.85 6.69 -20.71
N GLU A 178 1.82 7.92 -20.20
CA GLU A 178 1.50 9.12 -20.97
C GLU A 178 2.68 9.63 -21.82
N GLY A 179 3.86 8.99 -21.74
CA GLY A 179 5.03 9.33 -22.54
C GLY A 179 5.70 10.65 -22.13
N GLY A 180 5.70 10.97 -20.83
CA GLY A 180 6.31 12.18 -20.30
C GLY A 180 7.84 12.18 -20.35
N ASP A 181 8.44 13.37 -20.15
CA ASP A 181 9.88 13.49 -19.98
C ASP A 181 10.28 12.97 -18.58
N LEU A 182 10.69 11.71 -18.51
CA LEU A 182 11.01 11.09 -17.24
C LEU A 182 12.17 11.77 -16.50
N ASN A 183 13.08 12.49 -17.17
CA ASN A 183 14.09 13.26 -16.47
C ASN A 183 13.47 14.40 -15.67
N MET A 184 12.46 15.07 -16.25
CA MET A 184 11.70 16.13 -15.59
C MET A 184 10.81 15.55 -14.48
N VAL A 185 10.19 14.39 -14.70
CA VAL A 185 9.42 13.66 -13.66
C VAL A 185 10.30 13.38 -12.42
N ALA A 186 11.52 12.86 -12.61
CA ALA A 186 12.44 12.61 -11.49
C ALA A 186 12.82 13.90 -10.74
N GLN A 187 13.05 15.00 -11.46
CA GLN A 187 13.35 16.31 -10.85
C GLN A 187 12.16 16.81 -10.04
N ASN A 188 10.94 16.65 -10.56
CA ASN A 188 9.74 17.10 -9.89
C ASN A 188 9.45 16.28 -8.63
N ILE A 189 9.70 14.95 -8.62
CA ILE A 189 9.65 14.14 -7.40
C ILE A 189 10.63 14.70 -6.35
N ALA A 190 11.90 14.91 -6.75
CA ALA A 190 12.92 15.45 -5.85
C ALA A 190 12.51 16.81 -5.28
N TYR A 191 12.01 17.71 -6.13
CA TYR A 191 11.52 19.03 -5.73
C TYR A 191 10.36 18.93 -4.73
N ARG A 192 9.37 18.06 -4.96
CA ARG A 192 8.25 17.89 -4.03
C ARG A 192 8.69 17.37 -2.67
N LEU A 193 9.70 16.49 -2.63
CA LEU A 193 10.29 16.05 -1.36
C LEU A 193 11.00 17.17 -0.61
N VAL A 194 11.67 18.10 -1.32
CA VAL A 194 12.23 19.32 -0.70
C VAL A 194 11.13 20.23 -0.14
N VAL A 195 10.02 20.38 -0.86
CA VAL A 195 8.87 21.17 -0.39
C VAL A 195 8.27 20.55 0.87
N LEU A 196 8.06 19.22 0.89
CA LEU A 196 7.54 18.50 2.05
C LEU A 196 8.51 18.52 3.24
N SER A 197 9.83 18.51 3.01
CA SER A 197 10.81 18.60 4.11
C SER A 197 10.94 20.01 4.70
N SER A 198 10.34 21.00 4.04
CA SER A 198 10.33 22.40 4.48
C SER A 198 9.10 22.72 5.35
N SER A 199 9.08 23.94 5.91
CA SER A 199 7.92 24.44 6.64
C SER A 199 6.67 24.45 5.74
N PRO A 200 5.49 24.06 6.25
CA PRO A 200 5.19 23.69 7.64
C PRO A 200 5.25 22.19 7.94
N ALA A 201 5.52 21.35 6.95
CA ALA A 201 5.39 19.89 7.06
C ALA A 201 6.61 19.23 7.74
N PHE A 202 7.83 19.74 7.48
CA PHE A 202 9.08 19.23 8.04
C PHE A 202 9.23 17.70 7.89
N ALA A 203 8.82 17.15 6.74
CA ALA A 203 8.90 15.73 6.46
C ALA A 203 10.34 15.22 6.62
N ARG A 204 10.52 14.28 7.56
CA ARG A 204 11.83 13.71 7.89
C ARG A 204 11.98 12.26 7.40
N ASN A 205 10.93 11.46 7.48
CA ASN A 205 10.98 10.04 7.12
C ASN A 205 10.19 9.81 5.84
N VAL A 206 10.86 9.40 4.76
CA VAL A 206 10.25 9.20 3.45
C VAL A 206 10.56 7.80 2.95
N LEU A 207 9.52 7.09 2.51
CA LEU A 207 9.62 5.86 1.74
C LEU A 207 9.16 6.13 0.31
N VAL A 208 10.07 6.01 -0.64
CA VAL A 208 9.76 6.07 -2.08
C VAL A 208 9.62 4.65 -2.61
N VAL A 209 8.56 4.38 -3.34
CA VAL A 209 8.31 3.11 -4.02
C VAL A 209 8.32 3.37 -5.52
N ASP A 210 8.99 2.52 -6.27
CA ASP A 210 9.11 2.63 -7.71
C ASP A 210 8.55 1.40 -8.43
N ASN A 211 7.82 1.67 -9.52
CA ASN A 211 7.41 0.68 -10.52
C ASN A 211 7.05 1.39 -11.84
N TYR A 212 7.84 2.38 -12.26
CA TYR A 212 7.46 3.32 -13.34
C TYR A 212 6.91 2.64 -14.60
N GLY A 213 7.40 1.45 -14.96
CA GLY A 213 7.02 0.74 -16.20
C GLY A 213 6.11 -0.46 -15.98
N ARG A 214 5.59 -0.67 -14.75
CA ARG A 214 4.81 -1.85 -14.37
C ARG A 214 5.50 -3.17 -14.75
N GLY A 215 6.81 -3.26 -14.54
CA GLY A 215 7.67 -4.37 -14.95
C GLY A 215 8.26 -4.28 -16.37
N THR A 216 7.90 -3.25 -17.15
CA THR A 216 8.55 -2.97 -18.44
C THR A 216 9.82 -2.16 -18.21
N ASN A 217 10.96 -2.70 -18.64
CA ASN A 217 12.26 -2.05 -18.47
C ASN A 217 12.68 -1.35 -19.77
N THR A 218 12.93 -0.04 -19.69
CA THR A 218 13.45 0.78 -20.80
C THR A 218 14.65 1.59 -20.33
N SER A 219 15.56 1.97 -21.25
CA SER A 219 16.72 2.78 -20.88
C SER A 219 16.33 4.12 -20.24
N ALA A 220 15.25 4.75 -20.71
CA ALA A 220 14.74 6.01 -20.15
C ALA A 220 14.18 5.80 -18.73
N GLY A 221 13.48 4.70 -18.51
CA GLY A 221 12.95 4.34 -17.20
C GLY A 221 14.02 3.95 -16.18
N GLU A 222 15.04 3.21 -16.58
CA GLU A 222 16.18 2.93 -15.70
C GLU A 222 16.96 4.21 -15.35
N ALA A 223 17.08 5.14 -16.30
CA ALA A 223 17.66 6.46 -16.04
C ALA A 223 16.82 7.27 -15.05
N PHE A 224 15.49 7.24 -15.17
CA PHE A 224 14.55 7.82 -14.21
C PHE A 224 14.75 7.28 -12.80
N LYS A 225 14.76 5.95 -12.61
CA LYS A 225 15.01 5.33 -11.30
C LYS A 225 16.34 5.78 -10.72
N GLN A 226 17.39 5.75 -11.53
CA GLN A 226 18.72 6.16 -11.09
C GLN A 226 18.75 7.64 -10.68
N GLN A 227 18.02 8.50 -11.38
CA GLN A 227 17.94 9.92 -11.07
C GLN A 227 17.16 10.17 -9.77
N VAL A 228 16.00 9.51 -9.57
CA VAL A 228 15.26 9.55 -8.30
C VAL A 228 16.15 9.05 -7.15
N PHE A 229 16.80 7.91 -7.31
CA PHE A 229 17.69 7.33 -6.30
C PHE A 229 18.86 8.27 -5.92
N SER A 230 19.46 8.93 -6.92
CA SER A 230 20.54 9.90 -6.72
C SER A 230 20.05 11.18 -6.02
N ALA A 231 18.83 11.63 -6.32
CA ALA A 231 18.20 12.74 -5.63
C ALA A 231 17.91 12.38 -4.16
N LEU A 232 17.40 11.18 -3.88
CA LEU A 232 17.16 10.70 -2.52
C LEU A 232 18.45 10.63 -1.69
N LYS A 233 19.57 10.19 -2.28
CA LYS A 233 20.88 10.30 -1.65
C LYS A 233 21.20 11.73 -1.25
N SER A 234 20.98 12.69 -2.15
CA SER A 234 21.25 14.10 -1.90
C SER A 234 20.37 14.66 -0.78
N LEU A 235 19.09 14.30 -0.75
CA LEU A 235 18.16 14.67 0.33
C LEU A 235 18.60 14.08 1.68
N HIS A 236 19.05 12.83 1.70
CA HIS A 236 19.59 12.22 2.90
C HIS A 236 20.84 12.96 3.41
N THR A 237 21.81 13.21 2.55
CA THR A 237 23.10 13.79 2.96
C THR A 237 23.04 15.29 3.23
N LEU A 238 22.21 16.04 2.51
CA LEU A 238 22.15 17.50 2.61
C LEU A 238 21.07 18.00 3.55
N LEU A 239 19.93 17.29 3.64
CA LEU A 239 18.79 17.70 4.47
C LEU A 239 18.59 16.79 5.69
N GLY A 240 19.37 15.72 5.85
CA GLY A 240 19.25 14.80 6.98
C GLY A 240 17.93 14.02 7.00
N MET A 241 17.31 13.83 5.83
CA MET A 241 16.09 13.02 5.70
C MET A 241 16.41 11.54 5.85
N ASN A 242 15.55 10.80 6.54
CA ASN A 242 15.59 9.34 6.59
C ASN A 242 14.88 8.79 5.35
N ILE A 243 15.58 7.99 4.56
CA ILE A 243 15.11 7.54 3.25
C ILE A 243 14.96 6.03 3.23
N GLY A 244 13.81 5.56 2.77
CA GLY A 244 13.63 4.23 2.20
C GLY A 244 13.39 4.34 0.70
N TYR A 245 13.94 3.40 -0.06
CA TYR A 245 13.60 3.25 -1.48
C TYR A 245 13.37 1.77 -1.77
N VAL A 246 12.31 1.47 -2.52
CA VAL A 246 11.94 0.12 -2.93
C VAL A 246 11.69 0.10 -4.45
N ASP A 247 12.40 -0.77 -5.16
CA ASP A 247 12.20 -1.02 -6.58
C ASP A 247 11.35 -2.29 -6.77
N LEU A 248 10.11 -2.11 -7.23
CA LEU A 248 9.20 -3.21 -7.52
C LEU A 248 9.27 -3.68 -8.98
N SER A 249 10.10 -3.07 -9.84
CA SER A 249 10.15 -3.35 -11.28
C SER A 249 10.93 -4.63 -11.65
N MET A 250 11.00 -5.60 -10.73
CA MET A 250 11.85 -6.80 -10.83
C MET A 250 11.49 -7.71 -12.00
#